data_AF-A0A7V5ARR0-F1
#
_entry.id   AF-A0A7V5ARR0-F1
#
_cell.length_a   1.000
_cell.length_b   1.000
_cell.length_c   1.000
_cell.angle_alpha   90.00
_cell.angle_beta   90.00
_cell.angle_gamma   90.00
#
_symmetry.space_group_name_H-M   'P 1'
#
loop_
_entity.id
_entity.type
_entity.pdbx_description
1 polymer ?
#
loop_
_entity_poly.entity_id
_entity_poly.type
_entity_poly.pdbx_seq_one_letter_code
_entity_poly.pdbx_strand_id
1 'polypeptide(L)'
;MSRKGIVMCVVLFLFLIGCEVPESQAERTKKGMTEQEIEETTKTGEKWEVIRTEEDFLSRYPGLSTDYFNQVRQAELLFEEGENRRLKFESLTKKEDYPRRVELRDEAKSYYMQALTEARKVFDATENAGIASLIERINAPLTQIQREIEGERGMVK
;
A
#
# COMPACT_ATOMS: atom_id res chain seq x y z
N MET A 1 47.49 21.87 -37.83
CA MET A 1 46.84 21.88 -36.50
C MET A 1 47.35 20.69 -35.70
N SER A 2 47.98 20.98 -34.56
CA SER A 2 48.30 20.11 -33.43
C SER A 2 47.10 19.24 -33.00
N ARG A 3 47.19 18.07 -32.34
CA ARG A 3 48.28 17.20 -31.87
C ARG A 3 47.59 16.04 -31.10
N LYS A 4 48.29 14.90 -30.98
CA LYS A 4 48.14 13.83 -29.97
C LYS A 4 46.97 12.85 -30.22
N GLY A 5 47.12 11.54 -30.05
CA GLY A 5 48.22 10.77 -29.48
C GLY A 5 47.67 9.48 -28.88
N ILE A 6 47.90 8.36 -29.59
CA ILE A 6 48.35 7.02 -29.17
C ILE A 6 48.15 6.56 -27.70
N VAL A 7 47.90 5.25 -27.60
CA VAL A 7 48.20 4.27 -26.51
C VAL A 7 47.05 4.10 -25.51
N MET A 8 46.18 3.08 -25.61
CA MET A 8 46.38 1.62 -25.43
C MET A 8 46.53 1.19 -23.96
N CYS A 9 45.69 0.21 -23.59
CA CYS A 9 45.89 -0.84 -22.59
C CYS A 9 45.56 -0.64 -21.09
N VAL A 10 44.66 -1.53 -20.65
CA VAL A 10 44.81 -2.50 -19.53
C VAL A 10 44.29 -2.07 -18.15
N VAL A 11 43.08 -2.57 -17.87
CA VAL A 11 42.68 -3.54 -16.81
C VAL A 11 43.11 -3.28 -15.35
N LEU A 12 42.07 -3.30 -14.50
CA LEU A 12 41.95 -3.66 -13.08
C LEU A 12 43.15 -3.47 -12.13
N PHE A 13 42.86 -2.76 -11.03
CA PHE A 13 43.33 -3.17 -9.70
C PHE A 13 42.24 -2.96 -8.64
N LEU A 14 41.71 -4.06 -8.13
CA LEU A 14 41.03 -4.14 -6.84
C LEU A 14 42.10 -4.07 -5.75
N PHE A 15 42.02 -3.07 -4.86
CA PHE A 15 42.70 -3.12 -3.57
C PHE A 15 41.76 -2.68 -2.45
N LEU A 16 41.60 -3.61 -1.52
CA LEU A 16 40.97 -3.51 -0.22
C LEU A 16 41.57 -2.36 0.59
N ILE A 17 40.73 -1.46 1.10
CA ILE A 17 41.02 -0.69 2.30
C ILE A 17 39.77 -0.69 3.17
N GLY A 18 39.82 -1.47 4.24
CA GLY A 18 38.99 -1.21 5.40
C GLY A 18 39.39 0.13 5.97
N CYS A 19 38.46 1.07 5.99
CA CYS A 19 38.56 2.29 6.78
C CYS A 19 37.49 2.20 7.86
N GLU A 20 37.94 2.00 9.10
CA GLU A 20 37.20 2.29 10.31
C GLU A 20 36.67 3.72 10.23
N VAL A 21 35.36 3.91 10.41
CA VAL A 21 34.77 5.24 10.53
C VAL A 21 34.61 5.53 12.02
N PRO A 22 35.31 6.55 12.56
CA PRO A 22 35.18 6.94 13.95
C PRO A 22 33.89 7.73 14.18
N GLU A 23 33.26 7.44 15.31
CA GLU A 23 32.12 8.12 15.89
C GLU A 23 32.55 9.52 16.38
N SER A 24 31.99 10.59 15.82
CA SER A 24 31.82 11.87 16.53
C SER A 24 30.76 12.76 15.85
N GLN A 25 30.03 13.46 16.71
CA GLN A 25 28.73 14.09 16.53
C GLN A 25 28.67 15.35 15.64
N ALA A 26 27.41 15.70 15.35
CA ALA A 26 26.86 17.05 15.08
C ALA A 26 27.20 17.58 13.67
N GLU A 27 26.26 18.02 12.83
CA GLU A 27 25.03 18.75 13.10
C GLU A 27 24.21 18.85 11.80
N ARG A 28 22.88 18.87 11.92
CA ARG A 28 21.93 19.50 10.98
C ARG A 28 22.04 19.17 9.49
N THR A 29 21.11 18.36 8.99
CA THR A 29 20.06 18.80 8.03
C THR A 29 19.14 17.63 7.64
N LYS A 30 17.82 17.86 7.77
CA LYS A 30 16.71 17.23 7.03
C LYS A 30 16.94 15.77 6.55
N LYS A 31 16.74 14.79 7.43
CA LYS A 31 16.27 13.44 7.03
C LYS A 31 14.91 13.68 6.33
N GLY A 32 14.70 13.45 5.04
CA GLY A 32 15.25 12.37 4.24
C GLY A 32 14.55 11.08 4.65
N MET A 33 13.23 11.00 4.44
CA MET A 33 12.54 9.71 4.37
C MET A 33 13.25 8.93 3.27
N THR A 34 14.02 7.92 3.66
CA THR A 34 14.58 6.95 2.74
C THR A 34 13.44 6.12 2.18
N GLU A 35 13.44 5.84 0.88
CA GLU A 35 12.46 5.00 0.18
C GLU A 35 12.25 3.63 0.85
N GLN A 36 13.19 3.19 1.69
CA GLN A 36 13.06 2.01 2.56
C GLN A 36 11.97 2.13 3.64
N GLU A 37 11.72 3.29 4.24
CA GLU A 37 10.64 3.44 5.24
C GLU A 37 9.24 3.43 4.58
N ILE A 38 9.17 3.82 3.30
CA ILE A 38 7.95 3.73 2.50
C ILE A 38 7.73 2.28 2.01
N GLU A 39 8.79 1.53 1.72
CA GLU A 39 8.68 0.11 1.35
C GLU A 39 8.43 -0.83 2.55
N GLU A 40 8.86 -0.50 3.76
CA GLU A 40 8.80 -1.42 4.91
C GLU A 40 7.39 -1.57 5.52
N THR A 41 6.50 -0.59 5.32
CA THR A 41 5.08 -0.72 5.67
C THR A 41 4.27 -1.58 4.68
N THR A 42 4.89 -2.02 3.58
CA THR A 42 4.25 -2.86 2.55
C THR A 42 4.50 -4.36 2.75
N LYS A 43 5.31 -4.78 3.75
CA LYS A 43 5.77 -6.18 3.89
C LYS A 43 5.48 -6.87 5.22
N THR A 44 5.02 -6.16 6.25
CA THR A 44 4.61 -6.81 7.50
C THR A 44 3.14 -7.19 7.39
N GLY A 45 2.80 -8.43 7.75
CA GLY A 45 1.42 -8.90 7.90
C GLY A 45 0.68 -8.22 9.07
N GLU A 46 0.95 -6.94 9.33
CA GLU A 46 0.22 -6.15 10.31
C GLU A 46 -1.18 -5.88 9.79
N LYS A 47 -2.13 -6.25 10.64
CA LYS A 47 -3.54 -5.96 10.46
C LYS A 47 -3.69 -4.44 10.32
N TRP A 48 -4.34 -3.99 9.25
CA TRP A 48 -4.64 -2.57 9.07
C TRP A 48 -5.55 -2.10 10.21
N GLU A 49 -5.11 -1.10 10.97
CA GLU A 49 -5.89 -0.54 12.07
C GLU A 49 -6.53 0.77 11.64
N VAL A 50 -7.85 0.86 11.81
CA VAL A 50 -8.63 2.06 11.53
C VAL A 50 -8.17 3.22 12.42
N ILE A 51 -7.95 4.40 11.83
CA ILE A 51 -7.64 5.64 12.55
C ILE A 51 -8.72 5.96 13.58
N ARG A 52 -8.32 6.34 14.80
CA ARG A 52 -9.25 6.61 15.90
C ARG A 52 -9.27 8.07 16.31
N THR A 53 -8.13 8.77 16.19
CA THR A 53 -8.01 10.17 16.56
C THR A 53 -7.54 11.03 15.38
N GLU A 54 -7.69 12.35 15.52
CA GLU A 54 -7.17 13.30 14.54
C GLU A 54 -5.63 13.28 14.49
N GLU A 55 -4.96 13.00 15.61
CA GLU A 55 -3.50 12.85 15.64
C GLU A 55 -3.04 11.63 14.82
N ASP A 56 -3.71 10.48 14.95
CA ASP A 56 -3.44 9.29 14.13
C ASP A 56 -3.61 9.60 12.64
N PHE A 57 -4.68 10.34 12.33
CA PHE A 57 -4.99 10.75 10.97
C PHE A 57 -3.94 11.66 10.37
N LEU A 58 -3.53 12.72 11.08
CA LEU A 58 -2.50 13.65 10.60
C LEU A 58 -1.13 12.98 10.48
N SER A 59 -0.85 11.99 11.33
CA SER A 59 0.35 11.16 11.26
C SER A 59 0.37 10.26 10.02
N ARG A 60 -0.76 9.58 9.72
CA ARG A 60 -0.88 8.66 8.58
C ARG A 60 -1.06 9.38 7.24
N TYR A 61 -1.73 10.53 7.25
CA TYR A 61 -2.05 11.33 6.05
C TYR A 61 -1.46 12.74 6.17
N PRO A 62 -0.12 12.87 6.15
CA PRO A 62 0.53 14.17 6.31
C PRO A 62 0.11 15.13 5.20
N GLY A 63 -0.21 16.37 5.59
CA GLY A 63 -0.65 17.43 4.68
C GLY A 63 -2.15 17.45 4.37
N LEU A 64 -2.95 16.54 4.94
CA LEU A 64 -4.42 16.60 4.86
C LEU A 64 -5.02 17.49 5.96
N SER A 65 -6.08 18.24 5.64
CA SER A 65 -6.88 18.95 6.64
C SER A 65 -7.67 17.95 7.49
N THR A 66 -7.85 18.26 8.79
CA THR A 66 -8.72 17.47 9.69
C THR A 66 -10.19 17.49 9.26
N ASP A 67 -10.60 18.40 8.37
CA ASP A 67 -11.92 18.39 7.74
C ASP A 67 -12.22 17.06 7.01
N TYR A 68 -11.18 16.39 6.50
CA TYR A 68 -11.29 15.09 5.83
C TYR A 68 -11.24 13.90 6.79
N PHE A 69 -11.00 14.10 8.09
CA PHE A 69 -10.83 13.03 9.07
C PHE A 69 -11.97 12.02 9.04
N ASN A 70 -13.21 12.50 9.15
CA ASN A 70 -14.39 11.62 9.19
C ASN A 70 -14.57 10.84 7.88
N GLN A 71 -14.26 11.46 6.74
CA GLN A 71 -14.41 10.82 5.44
C GLN A 71 -13.36 9.73 5.21
N VAL A 72 -12.10 10.00 5.57
CA VAL A 72 -11.02 9.01 5.50
C VAL A 72 -11.26 7.88 6.50
N ARG A 73 -11.72 8.19 7.72
CA ARG A 73 -12.10 7.18 8.71
C ARG A 73 -13.23 6.29 8.19
N GLN A 74 -14.21 6.86 7.50
CA GLN A 74 -15.29 6.09 6.89
C GLN A 74 -14.76 5.14 5.80
N ALA A 75 -13.82 5.59 4.96
CA ALA A 75 -13.18 4.73 3.97
C ALA A 75 -12.43 3.55 4.63
N GLU A 76 -11.69 3.81 5.71
CA GLU A 76 -10.97 2.76 6.44
C GLU A 76 -11.91 1.78 7.15
N LEU A 77 -13.02 2.24 7.73
CA LEU A 77 -14.04 1.37 8.34
C LEU A 77 -14.70 0.45 7.30
N LEU A 78 -15.03 0.99 6.13
CA LEU A 78 -15.57 0.20 5.02
C LEU A 78 -14.55 -0.83 4.53
N PHE A 79 -13.28 -0.46 4.46
CA PHE A 79 -12.20 -1.38 4.10
C PHE A 79 -12.04 -2.51 5.12
N GLU A 80 -12.03 -2.21 6.43
CA GLU A 80 -11.98 -3.20 7.50
C GLU A 80 -13.18 -4.17 7.42
N GLU A 81 -14.38 -3.67 7.14
CA GLU A 81 -15.55 -4.53 7.03
C GLU A 81 -15.49 -5.43 5.78
N GLY A 82 -14.93 -4.93 4.68
CA GLY A 82 -14.59 -5.73 3.51
C GLY A 82 -13.61 -6.86 3.84
N GLU A 83 -12.52 -6.56 4.56
CA GLU A 83 -11.55 -7.57 5.04
C GLU A 83 -12.22 -8.61 5.94
N ASN A 84 -13.10 -8.19 6.85
CA ASN A 84 -13.84 -9.11 7.73
C ASN A 84 -14.71 -10.07 6.93
N ARG A 85 -15.36 -9.62 5.85
CA ARG A 85 -16.15 -10.48 4.96
C ARG A 85 -15.26 -11.38 4.12
N ARG A 86 -14.14 -10.87 3.64
CA ARG A 86 -13.14 -11.63 2.88
C ARG A 86 -12.63 -12.84 3.67
N LEU A 87 -12.13 -12.59 4.87
CA LEU A 87 -11.63 -13.63 5.76
C LEU A 87 -12.70 -14.68 6.09
N LYS A 88 -13.94 -14.25 6.31
CA LYS A 88 -15.07 -15.17 6.56
C LYS A 88 -15.32 -16.10 5.37
N PHE A 89 -15.41 -15.57 4.14
CA PHE A 89 -15.70 -16.46 2.99
C PHE A 89 -14.51 -17.34 2.63
N GLU A 90 -13.27 -16.86 2.80
CA GLU A 90 -12.06 -17.66 2.57
C GLU A 90 -11.95 -18.83 3.55
N SER A 91 -12.51 -18.69 4.76
CA SER A 91 -12.60 -19.79 5.73
C SER A 91 -13.61 -20.88 5.36
N LEU A 92 -14.57 -20.58 4.46
CA LEU A 92 -15.60 -21.52 4.02
C LEU A 92 -15.07 -22.40 2.88
N THR A 93 -14.64 -23.61 3.22
CA THR A 93 -14.00 -24.54 2.28
C THR A 93 -14.92 -25.68 1.82
N LYS A 94 -16.04 -25.91 2.51
CA LYS A 94 -16.94 -27.03 2.21
C LYS A 94 -17.93 -26.68 1.11
N LYS A 95 -18.38 -27.69 0.36
CA LYS A 95 -19.28 -27.50 -0.80
C LYS A 95 -20.67 -27.02 -0.36
N GLU A 96 -21.15 -27.49 0.78
CA GLU A 96 -22.41 -27.07 1.39
C GLU A 96 -22.44 -25.58 1.76
N ASP A 97 -21.28 -24.99 2.03
CA ASP A 97 -21.14 -23.57 2.37
C ASP A 97 -21.10 -22.66 1.13
N TYR A 98 -21.09 -23.24 -0.08
CA TYR A 98 -20.91 -22.49 -1.32
C TYR A 98 -21.90 -21.31 -1.48
N PRO A 99 -23.22 -21.45 -1.21
CA PRO A 99 -24.13 -20.31 -1.27
C PRO A 99 -23.72 -19.16 -0.33
N ARG A 100 -23.33 -19.49 0.91
CA ARG A 100 -22.91 -18.48 1.90
C ARG A 100 -21.55 -17.87 1.56
N ARG A 101 -20.65 -18.66 0.96
CA ARG A 101 -19.36 -18.18 0.46
C ARG A 101 -19.53 -17.13 -0.64
N VAL A 102 -20.44 -17.37 -1.58
CA VAL A 102 -20.76 -16.41 -2.65
C VAL A 102 -21.33 -15.11 -2.07
N GLU A 103 -22.28 -15.21 -1.13
CA GLU A 103 -22.87 -14.03 -0.47
C GLU A 103 -21.82 -13.18 0.25
N LEU A 104 -20.98 -13.79 1.09
CA LEU A 104 -19.93 -13.07 1.80
C LEU A 104 -18.87 -12.46 0.87
N ARG A 105 -18.57 -13.12 -0.26
CA ARG A 105 -17.69 -12.56 -1.31
C ARG A 105 -18.29 -11.32 -1.95
N ASP A 106 -19.58 -11.36 -2.28
CA ASP A 106 -20.29 -10.24 -2.89
C ASP A 106 -20.44 -9.07 -1.90
N GLU A 107 -20.67 -9.36 -0.61
CA GLU A 107 -20.61 -8.37 0.47
C GLU A 107 -19.22 -7.72 0.55
N ALA A 108 -18.13 -8.51 0.59
CA ALA A 108 -16.77 -8.00 0.64
C ALA A 108 -16.47 -7.07 -0.54
N LYS A 109 -16.84 -7.47 -1.76
CA LYS A 109 -16.74 -6.64 -2.96
C LYS A 109 -17.48 -5.31 -2.80
N SER A 110 -18.72 -5.35 -2.30
CA SER A 110 -19.53 -4.14 -2.08
C SER A 110 -18.85 -3.17 -1.11
N TYR A 111 -18.33 -3.67 0.01
CA TYR A 111 -17.59 -2.84 0.98
C TYR A 111 -16.33 -2.22 0.39
N TYR A 112 -15.52 -2.97 -0.36
CA TYR A 112 -14.34 -2.41 -1.03
C TYR A 112 -14.70 -1.33 -2.05
N MET A 113 -15.78 -1.52 -2.83
CA MET A 113 -16.24 -0.50 -3.78
C MET A 113 -16.69 0.78 -3.07
N GLN A 114 -17.36 0.67 -1.93
CA GLN A 114 -17.75 1.82 -1.12
C GLN A 114 -16.53 2.51 -0.50
N ALA A 115 -15.58 1.74 0.06
CA ALA A 115 -14.33 2.26 0.59
C ALA A 115 -13.54 3.03 -0.47
N LEU A 116 -13.41 2.45 -1.66
CA LEU A 116 -12.75 3.06 -2.81
C LEU A 116 -13.45 4.36 -3.24
N THR A 117 -14.78 4.39 -3.20
CA THR A 117 -15.56 5.59 -3.54
C THR A 117 -15.27 6.72 -2.56
N GLU A 118 -15.26 6.44 -1.25
CA GLU A 118 -14.94 7.46 -0.24
C GLU A 118 -13.49 7.92 -0.32
N ALA A 119 -12.54 7.01 -0.50
CA ALA A 119 -11.12 7.36 -0.65
C ALA A 119 -10.88 8.22 -1.92
N ARG A 120 -11.54 7.89 -3.04
CA ARG A 120 -11.41 8.67 -4.29
C ARG A 120 -11.93 10.09 -4.16
N LYS A 121 -13.05 10.32 -3.47
CA LYS A 121 -13.56 11.68 -3.22
C LYS A 121 -12.51 12.55 -2.52
N VAL A 122 -11.80 12.00 -1.54
CA VAL A 122 -10.73 12.72 -0.83
C VAL A 122 -9.51 12.90 -1.73
N PHE A 123 -9.11 11.86 -2.48
CA PHE A 123 -7.98 11.94 -3.39
C PHE A 123 -8.20 13.00 -4.49
N ASP A 124 -9.36 12.99 -5.15
CA ASP A 124 -9.67 13.94 -6.22
C ASP A 124 -9.68 15.40 -5.73
N ALA A 125 -9.92 15.62 -4.43
CA ALA A 125 -9.92 16.95 -3.81
C ALA A 125 -8.55 17.40 -3.30
N THR A 126 -7.62 16.48 -3.02
CA THR A 126 -6.40 16.77 -2.26
C THR A 126 -5.11 16.28 -2.90
N GLU A 127 -5.20 15.33 -3.84
CA GLU A 127 -4.09 14.60 -4.46
C GLU A 127 -3.10 14.01 -3.44
N ASN A 128 -3.56 13.71 -2.22
CA ASN A 128 -2.68 13.29 -1.14
C ASN A 128 -2.13 11.87 -1.36
N ALA A 129 -0.81 11.73 -1.22
CA ALA A 129 -0.10 10.47 -1.42
C ALA A 129 -0.56 9.35 -0.47
N GLY A 130 -0.86 9.66 0.80
CA GLY A 130 -1.36 8.65 1.74
C GLY A 130 -2.72 8.10 1.34
N ILE A 131 -3.60 8.95 0.77
CA ILE A 131 -4.89 8.51 0.22
C ILE A 131 -4.70 7.68 -1.04
N ALA A 132 -3.72 8.01 -1.89
CA ALA A 132 -3.35 7.17 -3.03
C ALA A 132 -2.93 5.75 -2.57
N SER A 133 -2.09 5.65 -1.53
CA SER A 133 -1.69 4.37 -0.95
C SER A 133 -2.88 3.59 -0.35
N LEU A 134 -3.83 4.28 0.30
CA LEU A 134 -5.07 3.64 0.76
C LEU A 134 -5.88 3.08 -0.42
N ILE A 135 -6.00 3.82 -1.52
CA ILE A 135 -6.68 3.38 -2.74
C ILE A 135 -6.03 2.12 -3.32
N GLU A 136 -4.70 2.09 -3.42
CA GLU A 136 -3.95 0.92 -3.89
C GLU A 136 -4.21 -0.30 -3.01
N ARG A 137 -4.18 -0.11 -1.69
CA ARG A 137 -4.43 -1.16 -0.71
C ARG A 137 -5.86 -1.72 -0.79
N ILE A 138 -6.86 -0.88 -1.06
CA ILE A 138 -8.25 -1.32 -1.29
C ILE A 138 -8.38 -2.07 -2.63
N ASN A 139 -7.70 -1.61 -3.68
CA ASN A 139 -7.79 -2.21 -5.02
C ASN A 139 -7.21 -3.63 -5.08
N ALA A 140 -6.18 -3.94 -4.28
CA ALA A 140 -5.54 -5.25 -4.28
C ALA A 140 -6.53 -6.41 -4.00
N PRO A 141 -7.25 -6.46 -2.86
CA PRO A 141 -8.23 -7.52 -2.61
C PRO A 141 -9.46 -7.41 -3.50
N LEU A 142 -9.90 -6.21 -3.88
CA LEU A 142 -11.02 -6.02 -4.80
C LEU A 142 -10.76 -6.68 -6.17
N THR A 143 -9.56 -6.47 -6.72
CA THR A 143 -9.13 -7.06 -8.00
C THR A 143 -9.04 -8.58 -7.90
N GLN A 144 -8.60 -9.11 -6.77
CA GLN A 144 -8.59 -10.54 -6.52
C GLN A 144 -10.02 -11.13 -6.57
N ILE A 145 -10.96 -10.55 -5.82
CA ILE A 145 -12.36 -11.01 -5.80
C ILE A 145 -12.99 -10.93 -7.19
N GLN A 146 -12.71 -9.86 -7.96
CA GLN A 146 -13.23 -9.72 -9.32
C GLN A 146 -12.73 -10.85 -10.24
N ARG A 147 -11.43 -11.19 -10.17
CA ARG A 147 -10.87 -12.31 -10.93
C ARG A 147 -11.49 -13.65 -10.55
N GLU A 148 -11.77 -13.88 -9.27
CA GLU A 148 -12.45 -15.10 -8.80
C GLU A 148 -13.87 -15.21 -9.38
N ILE A 149 -14.62 -14.11 -9.36
CA ILE A 149 -15.98 -14.06 -9.94
C ILE A 149 -15.95 -14.31 -11.45
N GLU A 150 -15.00 -13.71 -12.17
CA GLU A 150 -14.86 -13.89 -13.62
C GLU A 150 -14.44 -15.32 -13.99
N GLY A 151 -13.52 -15.91 -13.22
CA GLY A 151 -13.10 -17.30 -13.39
C GLY A 151 -14.25 -18.28 -13.23
N GLU A 152 -15.10 -18.11 -12.22
CA GLU A 152 -16.29 -18.96 -12.02
C GLU A 152 -17.30 -18.83 -13.16
N ARG A 153 -17.53 -17.61 -13.67
CA ARG A 153 -18.45 -17.38 -14.80
C ARG A 153 -17.95 -17.99 -16.11
N GLY A 154 -16.64 -18.08 -16.29
CA GLY A 154 -16.02 -18.75 -17.44
C GLY A 154 -16.18 -20.27 -17.44
N MET A 155 -16.37 -20.89 -16.28
CA MET A 155 -16.54 -22.34 -16.13
C MET A 155 -17.98 -22.85 -16.33
N VAL A 156 -18.96 -21.95 -16.45
CA VAL A 156 -20.39 -22.29 -16.63
C VAL A 156 -20.81 -22.28 -18.11
N LYS A 157 -19.85 -22.20 -19.05
CA LYS A 157 -20.10 -22.23 -20.50
C LYS A 157 -19.75 -23.56 -21.14
#